data_AF-A0A9Q0N1M7-F1
#
_entry.id   AF-A0A9Q0N1M7-F1
#
_cell.length_a   1.000
_cell.length_b   1.000
_cell.length_c   1.000
_cell.angle_alpha   90.00
_cell.angle_beta   90.00
_cell.angle_gamma   90.00
#
_symmetry.space_group_name_H-M   'P 1'
#
loop_
_entity.id
_entity.type
_entity.pdbx_description
1 polymer ?
#
loop_
_entity_poly.entity_id
_entity_poly.type
_entity_poly.pdbx_seq_one_letter_code
_entity_poly.pdbx_strand_id
1 'polypeptide(L)'
;MGAKTYRLMPKMNQTTWDNYRSEAKNWQRKRDESFRKSVTAYKRRDYVTAKYYSNMRKDFQNLCDDANRTAAEAIFTWNNENRPVNEIDLHGLYVNEALNKLADRVNYASERGINELAVIVGQGIHSEGEPTLKPNVILFAQQNYVPYKINLNNPGCIYFDLTNSNENDSGLSWT
;
A
#
# COMPACT_ATOMS: atom_id res chain seq x y z
N MET A 1 38.31 -10.74 1.51
CA MET A 1 36.92 -10.63 1.99
C MET A 1 36.55 -9.16 2.02
N GLY A 2 35.96 -8.64 0.93
CA GLY A 2 35.58 -7.22 0.84
C GLY A 2 34.18 -7.03 1.39
N ALA A 3 34.05 -6.33 2.53
CA ALA A 3 32.77 -5.87 3.03
C ALA A 3 32.16 -4.92 1.98
N LYS A 4 31.08 -5.33 1.33
CA LYS A 4 30.29 -4.43 0.47
C LYS A 4 29.71 -3.35 1.38
N THR A 5 30.26 -2.15 1.29
CA THR A 5 29.72 -0.96 1.92
C THR A 5 28.41 -0.60 1.20
N TYR A 6 27.28 -1.04 1.76
CA TYR A 6 25.98 -0.57 1.31
C TYR A 6 25.92 0.93 1.58
N ARG A 7 26.01 1.73 0.51
CA ARG A 7 25.73 3.16 0.55
C ARG A 7 24.30 3.31 1.04
N LEU A 8 24.14 3.62 2.33
CA LEU A 8 22.86 3.95 2.95
C LEU A 8 22.31 5.17 2.21
N MET A 9 21.44 4.93 1.22
CA MET A 9 20.59 6.00 0.71
C MET A 9 19.76 6.49 1.90
N PRO A 10 19.61 7.82 2.08
CA PRO A 10 18.75 8.33 3.13
C PRO A 10 17.35 7.74 2.94
N LYS A 11 16.89 6.95 3.93
CA LYS A 11 15.52 6.43 3.94
C LYS A 11 14.57 7.63 3.84
N MET A 12 13.55 7.51 2.99
CA MET A 12 12.47 8.51 2.97
C MET A 12 11.89 8.65 4.38
N ASN A 13 11.77 9.90 4.83
CA ASN A 13 11.19 10.23 6.11
C ASN A 13 9.71 10.63 5.94
N GLN A 14 8.98 10.70 7.06
CA GLN A 14 7.56 11.05 7.09
C GLN A 14 7.23 12.32 6.30
N THR A 15 8.05 13.37 6.45
CA THR A 15 7.91 14.64 5.72
C THR A 15 7.95 14.43 4.20
N THR A 16 8.72 13.47 3.71
CA THR A 16 8.80 13.17 2.28
C THR A 16 7.52 12.47 1.77
N TRP A 17 6.96 11.50 2.51
CA TRP A 17 5.68 10.90 2.11
C TRP A 17 4.52 11.89 2.21
N ASP A 18 4.51 12.73 3.24
CA ASP A 18 3.50 13.77 3.40
C ASP A 18 3.52 14.76 2.24
N ASN A 19 4.70 15.06 1.70
CA ASN A 19 4.85 15.85 0.48
C ASN A 19 4.24 15.14 -0.72
N TYR A 20 4.56 13.85 -0.93
CA TYR A 20 3.97 13.05 -2.01
C TYR A 20 2.43 12.96 -1.92
N ARG A 21 1.89 12.88 -0.69
CA ARG A 21 0.44 12.78 -0.44
C ARG A 21 -0.26 14.13 -0.31
N SER A 22 0.47 15.25 -0.34
CA SER A 22 -0.09 16.58 -0.06
C SER A 22 -1.23 16.96 -1.00
N GLU A 23 -1.08 16.63 -2.29
CA GLU A 23 -2.10 16.86 -3.30
C GLU A 23 -3.35 16.00 -3.04
N ALA A 24 -3.17 14.70 -2.78
CA ALA A 24 -4.28 13.80 -2.45
C ALA A 24 -5.04 14.28 -1.21
N LYS A 25 -4.32 14.71 -0.15
CA LYS A 25 -4.93 15.31 1.06
C LYS A 25 -5.75 16.56 0.71
N ASN A 26 -5.29 17.38 -0.24
CA ASN A 26 -6.05 18.55 -0.68
C ASN A 26 -7.36 18.17 -1.39
N TRP A 27 -7.31 17.21 -2.30
CA TRP A 27 -8.51 16.69 -2.99
C TRP A 27 -9.48 16.03 -2.01
N GLN A 28 -8.96 15.27 -1.04
CA GLN A 28 -9.76 14.68 0.04
C GLN A 28 -10.54 15.74 0.83
N ARG A 29 -9.91 16.87 1.20
CA ARG A 29 -10.61 17.97 1.90
C ARG A 29 -11.78 18.51 1.07
N LYS A 30 -11.57 18.75 -0.23
CA LYS A 30 -12.61 19.25 -1.15
C LYS A 30 -13.74 18.23 -1.35
N ARG A 31 -13.40 16.93 -1.43
CA ARG A 31 -14.36 15.83 -1.45
C ARG A 31 -15.25 15.83 -0.21
N ASP A 32 -14.64 15.91 0.98
CA ASP A 32 -15.35 15.86 2.25
C ASP A 32 -16.23 17.10 2.46
N GLU A 33 -15.77 18.27 2.03
CA GLU A 33 -16.58 19.48 1.99
C GLU A 33 -17.81 19.31 1.08
N SER A 34 -17.60 18.81 -0.14
CA SER A 34 -18.69 18.54 -1.10
C SER A 34 -19.68 17.52 -0.57
N PHE A 35 -19.20 16.48 0.13
CA PHE A 35 -20.06 15.53 0.82
C PHE A 35 -20.94 16.19 1.88
N ARG A 36 -20.36 17.01 2.77
CA ARG A 36 -21.12 17.74 3.80
C ARG A 36 -22.19 18.64 3.19
N LYS A 37 -21.86 19.35 2.09
CA LYS A 37 -22.80 20.20 1.35
C LYS A 37 -23.94 19.39 0.71
N SER A 38 -23.61 18.27 0.07
CA SER A 38 -24.60 17.32 -0.48
C SER A 38 -25.57 16.82 0.59
N VAL A 39 -25.05 16.34 1.73
CA VAL A 39 -25.88 15.84 2.85
C VAL A 39 -26.78 16.94 3.42
N THR A 40 -26.25 18.17 3.55
CA THR A 40 -27.02 19.32 4.04
C THR A 40 -28.17 19.68 3.10
N ALA A 41 -27.91 19.74 1.79
CA ALA A 41 -28.93 20.04 0.79
C ALA A 41 -30.02 18.94 0.74
N TYR A 42 -29.61 17.67 0.80
CA TYR A 42 -30.55 16.54 0.83
C TYR A 42 -31.49 16.60 2.04
N LYS A 43 -30.97 16.90 3.23
CA LYS A 43 -31.78 17.08 4.46
C LYS A 43 -32.81 18.21 4.33
N ARG A 44 -32.52 19.23 3.52
CA ARG A 44 -33.43 20.35 3.21
C ARG A 44 -34.40 20.04 2.05
N ARG A 45 -34.37 18.81 1.51
CA ARG A 45 -35.12 18.38 0.32
C ARG A 45 -34.78 19.19 -0.95
N ASP A 46 -33.62 19.86 -0.96
CA ASP A 46 -33.07 20.49 -2.16
C ASP A 46 -32.24 19.46 -2.94
N TYR A 47 -32.94 18.66 -3.75
CA TYR A 47 -32.35 17.54 -4.47
C TYR A 47 -31.44 17.97 -5.63
N VAL A 48 -31.69 19.14 -6.23
CA VAL A 48 -30.86 19.67 -7.32
C VAL A 48 -29.48 20.04 -6.78
N THR A 49 -29.42 20.80 -5.68
CA THR A 49 -28.15 21.15 -5.03
C THR A 49 -27.47 19.92 -4.44
N ALA A 50 -28.23 18.98 -3.87
CA ALA A 50 -27.66 17.72 -3.37
C ALA A 50 -26.99 16.93 -4.51
N LYS A 51 -27.64 16.82 -5.67
CA LYS A 51 -27.08 16.14 -6.84
C LYS A 51 -25.83 16.82 -7.37
N TYR A 52 -25.83 18.15 -7.44
CA TYR A 52 -24.67 18.94 -7.87
C TYR A 52 -23.44 18.65 -7.01
N TYR A 53 -23.55 18.77 -5.68
CA TYR A 53 -22.44 18.49 -4.79
C TYR A 53 -22.06 17.00 -4.73
N SER A 54 -23.01 16.10 -4.98
CA SER A 54 -22.71 14.66 -5.10
C SER A 54 -21.86 14.36 -6.33
N ASN A 55 -22.11 15.03 -7.46
CA ASN A 55 -21.26 14.91 -8.66
C ASN A 55 -19.87 15.50 -8.39
N MET A 56 -19.77 16.72 -7.84
CA MET A 56 -18.46 17.31 -7.47
C MET A 56 -17.67 16.41 -6.52
N ARG A 57 -18.34 15.77 -5.55
CA ARG A 57 -17.70 14.80 -4.65
C ARG A 57 -17.08 13.63 -5.43
N LYS A 58 -17.75 13.11 -6.46
CA LYS A 58 -17.21 12.04 -7.31
C LYS A 58 -15.99 12.53 -8.08
N ASP A 59 -16.04 13.73 -8.65
CA ASP A 59 -14.91 14.30 -9.39
C ASP A 59 -13.69 14.48 -8.48
N PHE A 60 -13.88 15.02 -7.27
CA PHE A 60 -12.79 15.14 -6.29
C PHE A 60 -12.31 13.78 -5.74
N GLN A 61 -13.18 12.77 -5.68
CA GLN A 61 -12.76 11.41 -5.33
C GLN A 61 -11.80 10.87 -6.40
N ASN A 62 -12.15 11.00 -7.68
CA ASN A 62 -11.28 10.54 -8.78
C ASN A 62 -9.92 11.24 -8.76
N LEU A 63 -9.91 12.58 -8.56
CA LEU A 63 -8.66 13.34 -8.44
C LEU A 63 -7.83 12.92 -7.22
N CYS A 64 -8.48 12.61 -6.09
CA CYS A 64 -7.80 12.10 -4.91
C CYS A 64 -7.18 10.72 -5.16
N ASP A 65 -7.88 9.84 -5.88
CA ASP A 65 -7.41 8.49 -6.19
C ASP A 65 -6.23 8.52 -7.16
N ASP A 66 -6.26 9.37 -8.18
CA ASP A 66 -5.14 9.56 -9.11
C ASP A 66 -3.90 10.14 -8.43
N ALA A 67 -4.08 11.14 -7.56
CA ALA A 67 -2.99 11.70 -6.77
C ALA A 67 -2.41 10.65 -5.80
N ASN A 68 -3.26 9.85 -5.15
CA ASN A 68 -2.82 8.77 -4.27
C ASN A 68 -2.03 7.70 -5.04
N ARG A 69 -2.53 7.28 -6.21
CA ARG A 69 -1.83 6.31 -7.07
C ARG A 69 -0.45 6.80 -7.47
N THR A 70 -0.34 8.05 -7.92
CA THR A 70 0.93 8.68 -8.30
C THR A 70 1.90 8.73 -7.10
N ALA A 71 1.40 9.12 -5.92
CA ALA A 71 2.19 9.14 -4.70
C ALA A 71 2.66 7.74 -4.29
N ALA A 72 1.78 6.74 -4.35
CA ALA A 72 2.10 5.35 -4.02
C ALA A 72 3.18 4.79 -4.94
N GLU A 73 3.10 5.06 -6.24
CA GLU A 73 4.11 4.64 -7.23
C GLU A 73 5.48 5.28 -6.95
N ALA A 74 5.52 6.58 -6.65
CA ALA A 74 6.76 7.26 -6.32
C ALA A 74 7.40 6.72 -5.02
N ILE A 75 6.58 6.52 -3.98
CA ILE A 75 7.02 5.94 -2.70
C ILE A 75 7.57 4.54 -2.90
N PHE A 76 6.82 3.69 -3.61
CA PHE A 76 7.21 2.31 -3.86
C PHE A 76 8.50 2.22 -4.68
N THR A 77 8.60 3.00 -5.77
CA THR A 77 9.80 3.04 -6.63
C THR A 77 11.03 3.41 -5.81
N TRP A 78 10.97 4.51 -5.07
CA TRP A 78 12.09 4.96 -4.24
C TRP A 78 12.50 3.92 -3.20
N ASN A 79 11.52 3.32 -2.49
CA ASN A 79 11.80 2.34 -1.46
C ASN A 79 12.43 1.07 -2.02
N ASN A 80 12.19 0.71 -3.28
CA ASN A 80 12.58 -0.57 -3.86
C ASN A 80 13.70 -0.49 -4.92
N GLU A 81 14.14 0.72 -5.32
CA GLU A 81 15.10 0.94 -6.43
C GLU A 81 16.37 0.08 -6.36
N ASN A 82 16.90 -0.17 -5.15
CA ASN A 82 18.15 -0.91 -4.94
C ASN A 82 17.96 -2.16 -4.06
N ARG A 83 16.74 -2.69 -3.98
CA ARG A 83 16.44 -3.88 -3.18
C ARG A 83 16.63 -5.16 -3.99
N PRO A 84 17.07 -6.26 -3.36
CA PRO A 84 17.14 -7.55 -4.03
C PRO A 84 15.75 -8.06 -4.38
N VAL A 85 15.70 -8.98 -5.34
CA VAL A 85 14.44 -9.50 -5.90
C VAL A 85 13.55 -10.18 -4.85
N ASN A 86 14.16 -10.80 -3.84
CA ASN A 86 13.51 -11.47 -2.72
C ASN A 86 13.19 -10.52 -1.54
N GLU A 87 13.17 -9.22 -1.76
CA GLU A 87 12.80 -8.23 -0.75
C GLU A 87 11.88 -7.16 -1.33
N ILE A 88 10.82 -6.81 -0.61
CA ILE A 88 9.87 -5.77 -0.98
C ILE A 88 9.59 -4.84 0.19
N ASP A 89 9.68 -3.54 -0.04
CA ASP A 89 9.36 -2.51 0.95
C ASP A 89 8.07 -1.78 0.58
N LEU A 90 7.06 -2.00 1.42
CA LEU A 90 5.69 -1.49 1.32
C LEU A 90 5.44 -0.34 2.31
N HIS A 91 6.46 0.10 3.04
CA HIS A 91 6.35 1.15 4.03
C HIS A 91 5.90 2.47 3.41
N GLY A 92 4.96 3.15 4.10
CA GLY A 92 4.40 4.43 3.65
C GLY A 92 3.29 4.30 2.59
N LEU A 93 2.97 3.08 2.15
CA LEU A 93 1.81 2.81 1.30
C LEU A 93 0.54 2.64 2.15
N TYR A 94 -0.61 2.97 1.57
CA TYR A 94 -1.89 2.57 2.14
C TYR A 94 -2.13 1.08 1.94
N VAL A 95 -2.94 0.48 2.82
CA VAL A 95 -3.14 -0.98 2.87
C VAL A 95 -3.45 -1.58 1.51
N ASN A 96 -4.43 -1.06 0.79
CA ASN A 96 -4.83 -1.62 -0.52
C ASN A 96 -3.72 -1.49 -1.57
N GLU A 97 -2.99 -0.37 -1.57
CA GLU A 97 -1.87 -0.15 -2.48
C GLU A 97 -0.75 -1.17 -2.21
N ALA A 98 -0.43 -1.37 -0.92
CA ALA A 98 0.58 -2.31 -0.48
C ALA A 98 0.22 -3.76 -0.80
N LEU A 99 -1.03 -4.16 -0.54
CA LEU A 99 -1.50 -5.52 -0.82
C LEU A 99 -1.49 -5.84 -2.32
N ASN A 100 -1.85 -4.87 -3.17
CA ASN A 100 -1.76 -5.05 -4.62
C ASN A 100 -0.30 -5.28 -5.05
N LYS A 101 0.64 -4.46 -4.56
CA LYS A 101 2.08 -4.64 -4.86
C LYS A 101 2.65 -5.94 -4.28
N LEU A 102 2.16 -6.37 -3.12
CA LEU A 102 2.55 -7.64 -2.50
C LEU A 102 2.08 -8.82 -3.34
N ALA A 103 0.83 -8.82 -3.80
CA ALA A 103 0.29 -9.86 -4.67
C ALA A 103 1.11 -9.99 -5.96
N ASP A 104 1.38 -8.88 -6.64
CA ASP A 104 2.22 -8.84 -7.84
C ASP A 104 3.61 -9.44 -7.56
N ARG A 105 4.21 -9.11 -6.41
CA ARG A 105 5.55 -9.60 -6.05
C ARG A 105 5.56 -11.08 -5.70
N VAL A 106 4.55 -11.58 -5.00
CA VAL A 106 4.43 -13.00 -4.68
C VAL A 106 4.31 -13.80 -5.98
N ASN A 107 3.44 -13.39 -6.91
CA ASN A 107 3.31 -14.03 -8.21
C ASN A 107 4.65 -14.03 -8.98
N TYR A 108 5.30 -12.87 -9.07
CA TYR A 108 6.62 -12.74 -9.71
C TYR A 108 7.68 -13.66 -9.09
N ALA A 109 7.67 -13.82 -7.76
CA ALA A 109 8.60 -14.65 -7.02
C ALA A 109 8.35 -16.14 -7.29
N SER A 110 7.09 -16.57 -7.24
CA SER A 110 6.66 -17.94 -7.55
C SER A 110 7.06 -18.34 -8.98
N GLU A 111 6.75 -17.51 -9.98
CA GLU A 111 7.11 -17.75 -11.39
C GLU A 111 8.62 -17.96 -11.61
N ARG A 112 9.46 -17.42 -10.73
CA ARG A 112 10.93 -17.46 -10.85
C ARG A 112 11.59 -18.42 -9.86
N GLY A 113 10.81 -19.22 -9.13
CA GLY A 113 11.33 -20.17 -8.14
C GLY A 113 12.05 -19.48 -6.98
N ILE A 114 11.64 -18.26 -6.63
CA ILE A 114 12.13 -17.56 -5.44
C ILE A 114 11.35 -18.09 -4.24
N ASN A 115 12.05 -18.84 -3.39
CA ASN A 115 11.45 -19.59 -2.29
C ASN A 115 11.22 -18.79 -1.00
N GLU A 116 11.73 -17.56 -0.90
CA GLU A 116 11.56 -16.72 0.27
C GLU A 116 11.38 -15.27 -0.17
N LEU A 117 10.49 -14.54 0.51
CA LEU A 117 10.28 -13.10 0.29
C LEU A 117 10.28 -12.35 1.61
N ALA A 118 11.21 -11.40 1.76
CA ALA A 118 11.25 -10.46 2.88
C ALA A 118 10.31 -9.28 2.60
N VAL A 119 9.21 -9.18 3.35
CA VAL A 119 8.19 -8.14 3.24
C VAL A 119 8.37 -7.11 4.35
N ILE A 120 8.76 -5.90 3.99
CA ILE A 120 8.97 -4.78 4.91
C ILE A 120 7.70 -3.91 4.91
N VAL A 121 7.06 -3.80 6.07
CA VAL A 121 5.81 -3.04 6.29
C VAL A 121 6.02 -1.78 7.14
N GLY A 122 7.23 -1.59 7.66
CA GLY A 122 7.53 -0.55 8.65
C GLY A 122 7.06 -0.92 10.06
N GLN A 123 7.45 -0.12 11.05
CA GLN A 123 7.12 -0.39 12.47
C GLN A 123 5.82 0.29 12.94
N GLY A 124 5.18 1.10 12.09
CA GLY A 124 3.95 1.80 12.47
C GLY A 124 4.14 2.97 13.44
N ILE A 125 5.37 3.38 13.73
CA ILE A 125 5.68 4.48 14.68
C ILE A 125 5.14 5.83 14.18
N HIS A 126 4.80 5.95 12.90
CA HIS A 126 4.42 7.21 12.24
C HIS A 126 3.07 7.18 11.52
N SER A 127 2.26 6.12 11.68
CA SER A 127 0.89 6.13 11.14
C SER A 127 0.00 7.03 12.00
N GLU A 128 -0.82 7.89 11.38
CA GLU A 128 -1.94 8.55 12.05
C GLU A 128 -3.02 7.50 12.35
N GLY A 129 -2.84 6.72 13.42
CA GLY A 129 -3.72 5.63 13.83
C GLY A 129 -3.02 4.30 14.04
N GLU A 130 -3.80 3.28 14.41
CA GLU A 130 -3.30 1.92 14.62
C GLU A 130 -2.54 1.40 13.38
N PRO A 131 -1.35 0.79 13.54
CA PRO A 131 -0.59 0.23 12.42
C PRO A 131 -1.39 -0.86 11.67
N THR A 132 -2.08 -0.49 10.60
CA THR A 132 -2.98 -1.41 9.87
C THR A 132 -2.26 -2.25 8.81
N LEU A 133 -1.11 -1.81 8.30
CA LEU A 133 -0.45 -2.52 7.20
C LEU A 133 0.06 -3.90 7.61
N LYS A 134 0.79 -3.99 8.73
CA LYS A 134 1.31 -5.26 9.25
C LYS A 134 0.22 -6.34 9.45
N PRO A 135 -0.90 -6.08 10.16
CA PRO A 135 -1.93 -7.09 10.32
C PRO A 135 -2.59 -7.48 8.99
N ASN A 136 -2.74 -6.55 8.04
CA ASN A 136 -3.30 -6.87 6.72
C ASN A 136 -2.35 -7.72 5.86
N VAL A 137 -1.03 -7.51 5.94
CA VAL A 137 -0.03 -8.37 5.27
C VAL A 137 0.00 -9.77 5.88
N ILE A 138 -0.17 -9.88 7.20
CA ILE A 138 -0.32 -11.18 7.87
C ILE A 138 -1.60 -11.88 7.41
N LEU A 139 -2.72 -11.15 7.35
CA LEU A 139 -3.99 -11.70 6.87
C LEU A 139 -3.88 -12.16 5.41
N PHE A 140 -3.19 -11.39 4.56
CA PHE A 140 -2.90 -11.80 3.18
C PHE A 140 -2.15 -13.14 3.15
N ALA A 141 -1.09 -13.31 3.96
CA ALA A 141 -0.36 -14.58 4.00
C ALA A 141 -1.25 -15.74 4.45
N GLN A 142 -2.07 -15.54 5.48
CA GLN A 142 -3.02 -16.54 5.99
C GLN A 142 -4.06 -16.94 4.95
N GLN A 143 -4.65 -15.97 4.25
CA GLN A 143 -5.67 -16.20 3.22
C GLN A 143 -5.12 -16.93 2.00
N ASN A 144 -3.83 -16.75 1.70
CA ASN A 144 -3.16 -17.40 0.57
C ASN A 144 -2.36 -18.64 0.99
N TYR A 145 -2.52 -19.12 2.23
CA TYR A 145 -1.80 -20.28 2.77
C TYR A 145 -0.27 -20.18 2.64
N VAL A 146 0.27 -18.97 2.70
CA VAL A 146 1.71 -18.69 2.65
C VAL A 146 2.27 -18.75 4.07
N PRO A 147 3.15 -19.71 4.42
CA PRO A 147 3.80 -19.72 5.72
C PRO A 147 4.63 -18.45 5.91
N TYR A 148 4.62 -17.88 7.12
CA TYR A 148 5.34 -16.64 7.40
C TYR A 148 5.99 -16.64 8.78
N LYS A 149 7.05 -15.82 8.92
CA LYS A 149 7.75 -15.57 10.18
C LYS A 149 8.00 -14.08 10.36
N ILE A 150 7.66 -13.54 11.52
CA ILE A 150 7.96 -12.14 11.86
C ILE A 150 9.41 -12.07 12.33
N ASN A 151 10.19 -11.13 11.79
CA ASN A 151 11.55 -10.89 12.26
C ASN A 151 11.51 -10.25 13.67
N LEU A 152 12.04 -10.94 14.68
CA LEU A 152 12.04 -10.45 16.06
C LEU A 152 12.95 -9.23 16.26
N ASN A 153 14.06 -9.14 15.51
CA ASN A 153 15.01 -8.04 15.59
C ASN A 153 14.55 -6.81 14.78
N ASN A 154 13.64 -7.01 13.81
CA ASN A 154 12.98 -5.96 13.07
C ASN A 154 11.49 -6.29 12.89
N PRO A 155 10.62 -5.97 13.87
CA PRO A 155 9.21 -6.34 13.83
C PRO A 155 8.41 -5.78 12.64
N GLY A 156 8.99 -4.84 11.88
CA GLY A 156 8.44 -4.33 10.63
C GLY A 156 8.82 -5.15 9.39
N CYS A 157 9.46 -6.31 9.55
CA CYS A 157 9.82 -7.23 8.49
C CYS A 157 9.18 -8.61 8.74
N ILE A 158 8.57 -9.17 7.70
CA ILE A 158 7.90 -10.47 7.71
C ILE A 158 8.50 -11.31 6.57
N TYR A 159 8.99 -12.50 6.87
CA TYR A 159 9.47 -13.44 5.87
C TYR A 159 8.33 -14.34 5.43
N PHE A 160 8.09 -14.42 4.14
CA PHE A 160 7.17 -15.38 3.52
C PHE A 160 7.98 -16.55 2.97
N ASP A 161 7.51 -17.76 3.23
CA ASP A 161 8.02 -19.00 2.64
C ASP A 161 7.20 -19.33 1.40
N LEU A 162 7.85 -19.33 0.25
CA LEU A 162 7.23 -19.56 -1.07
C LEU A 162 7.65 -20.91 -1.67
N THR A 163 8.31 -21.78 -0.91
CA THR A 163 8.82 -23.09 -1.39
C THR A 163 7.77 -23.96 -2.09
N ASN A 164 6.50 -23.91 -1.65
CA ASN A 164 5.42 -24.73 -2.18
C ASN A 164 4.44 -23.97 -3.09
N SER A 165 4.73 -22.73 -3.49
CA SER A 165 3.82 -21.98 -4.38
C SER A 165 3.73 -22.60 -5.79
N ASN A 166 4.66 -23.47 -6.17
CA ASN A 166 4.73 -24.11 -7.49
C ASN A 166 3.95 -25.44 -7.58
N GLU A 167 3.51 -26.01 -6.45
CA GLU A 167 2.76 -27.30 -6.47
C GLU A 167 1.24 -27.12 -6.52
N ASN A 168 0.73 -25.91 -6.23
CA ASN A 168 -0.70 -25.61 -6.23
C ASN A 168 -1.21 -24.94 -7.52
N ASP A 169 -0.37 -24.82 -8.56
CA ASP A 169 -0.77 -24.25 -9.86
C ASP A 169 -1.49 -25.26 -10.77
N SER A 170 -2.48 -25.96 -10.21
CA SER A 170 -3.42 -26.78 -10.99
C SER A 170 -4.86 -26.28 -10.91
N GLY A 171 -5.11 -25.02 -10.52
CA GLY A 171 -6.52 -24.60 -10.40
C GLY A 171 -6.92 -23.18 -10.06
N LEU A 172 -6.07 -22.13 -10.14
CA LEU A 172 -6.54 -20.76 -9.86
C LEU A 172 -6.32 -19.83 -11.06
N SER A 173 -7.24 -19.95 -12.03
CA SER A 173 -7.51 -18.94 -13.04
C SER A 173 -8.27 -17.77 -12.40
N TRP A 174 -7.67 -16.60 -12.31
CA TRP A 174 -8.38 -15.36 -12.01
C TRP A 174 -8.89 -14.73 -13.32
N THR A 175 -10.16 -14.98 -13.66
CA THR A 175 -10.95 -14.18 -14.61
C THR A 175 -12.07 -13.47 -13.86
#